data_AF-A0A2V8FX41-F1
#
_entry.id   AF-A0A2V8FX41-F1
#
_cell.length_a   1.000
_cell.length_b   1.000
_cell.length_c   1.000
_cell.angle_alpha   90.00
_cell.angle_beta   90.00
_cell.angle_gamma   90.00
#
_symmetry.space_group_name_H-M   'P 1'
#
loop_
_entity.id
_entity.type
_entity.pdbx_description
1 polymer ?
#
loop_
_entity_poly.entity_id
_entity_poly.type
_entity_poly.pdbx_seq_one_letter_code
_entity_poly.pdbx_strand_id
1 'polypeptide(L)'
;MRAWREGMRRVNRAPAVLLGVWALTLLVSLPLTAVVRGMLAQHLGSSLAADTAASGVNYDWMQEFSDQATGLGVTFKPTIIGFGAVLDNLSAFMDDIERPVVIVGAASFYILLWIFVAGGVIDRYARDRATRAHGFFATSGVFFFRFLRLAAVQWIVYAFLFGWMHPWLFDRLYPRMTHETSVERTAFVARVALYLVFGVLIAAATMIFDYAKVRAVVEDRRSMIGAITGALGFIRRNCGAAVSEVSWTAHVPRTFARTGAIGNFFFIAQWFPKIGVLQDEGWNCHQFHPGTEFFSDYGVYDVSLTVPSGWPLGATGVQRDRVENNDRTTTHRYYQEDVHDFAWTTSPDYLERDARFEHPVLPAVDMRLLLQPEHAGQAERHFNATRTTLKYYGEWYGAYPYGHITIIDPAYQSGAGGMEYPTIFTAGTRWLAPPHVTTPEGVTVHEAGHQFWYGIVGNNEFEDAWMDEGFNTFSTARAVAEVYDPNYLALRYFGGFIPWVFRDIALGRETEGNRLAGYRRDAKSDAQSTPTYRYFPATGGSITYNKTALFQNRLAHAGYVARPEPTWPDSPAADAI
;
A
#
# COMPACT_ATOMS: atom_id res chain seq x y z
N MET A 1 8.26 0.03 -6.54
CA MET A 1 9.71 0.12 -6.24
C MET A 1 10.12 -0.58 -4.94
N ARG A 2 9.36 -0.51 -3.83
CA ARG A 2 9.68 -1.25 -2.58
C ARG A 2 9.89 -2.75 -2.80
N ALA A 3 8.98 -3.43 -3.51
CA ALA A 3 9.14 -4.86 -3.85
C ALA A 3 10.39 -5.14 -4.71
N TRP A 4 10.76 -4.23 -5.62
CA TRP A 4 11.97 -4.33 -6.42
C TRP A 4 13.23 -4.12 -5.59
N ARG A 5 13.27 -3.09 -4.71
CA ARG A 5 14.38 -2.86 -3.77
C ARG A 5 14.51 -4.00 -2.76
N GLU A 6 13.39 -4.50 -2.26
CA GLU A 6 13.37 -5.64 -1.36
C GLU A 6 13.85 -6.91 -2.07
N GLY A 7 13.40 -7.15 -3.30
CA GLY A 7 13.94 -8.19 -4.17
C GLY A 7 15.45 -8.07 -4.36
N MET A 8 15.96 -6.89 -4.72
CA MET A 8 17.39 -6.63 -4.85
C MET A 8 18.14 -6.82 -3.52
N ARG A 9 17.58 -6.38 -2.39
CA ARG A 9 18.15 -6.61 -1.06
C ARG A 9 18.23 -8.10 -0.74
N ARG A 10 17.19 -8.88 -1.04
CA ARG A 10 17.15 -10.34 -0.83
C ARG A 10 18.18 -11.06 -1.70
N VAL A 11 18.35 -10.63 -2.95
CA VAL A 11 19.40 -11.13 -3.86
C VAL A 11 20.79 -10.81 -3.31
N ASN A 12 21.05 -9.56 -2.91
CA ASN A 12 22.34 -9.13 -2.37
C ASN A 12 22.69 -9.78 -1.03
N ARG A 13 21.68 -10.18 -0.24
CA ARG A 13 21.85 -10.95 1.01
C ARG A 13 22.12 -12.44 0.78
N ALA A 14 22.14 -12.92 -0.47
CA ALA A 14 22.37 -14.31 -0.82
C ALA A 14 23.52 -14.48 -1.86
N PRO A 15 24.74 -13.99 -1.57
CA PRO A 15 25.86 -14.00 -2.53
C PRO A 15 26.25 -15.40 -3.00
N ALA A 16 26.04 -16.43 -2.16
CA ALA A 16 26.31 -17.83 -2.53
C ALA A 16 25.44 -18.32 -3.71
N VAL A 17 24.20 -17.82 -3.83
CA VAL A 17 23.32 -18.17 -4.97
C VAL A 17 23.86 -17.54 -6.25
N LEU A 18 24.28 -16.28 -6.20
CA LEU A 18 24.88 -15.57 -7.34
C LEU A 18 26.18 -16.24 -7.80
N LEU A 19 27.09 -16.55 -6.86
CA LEU A 19 28.33 -17.27 -7.16
C LEU A 19 28.06 -18.66 -7.73
N GLY A 20 27.07 -19.38 -7.19
CA GLY A 20 26.66 -20.69 -7.69
C GLY A 20 26.13 -20.63 -9.12
N VAL A 21 25.26 -19.67 -9.43
CA VAL A 21 24.75 -19.43 -10.79
C VAL A 21 25.89 -19.07 -11.75
N TRP A 22 26.80 -18.19 -11.34
CA TRP A 22 27.95 -17.82 -12.17
C TRP A 22 28.88 -19.02 -12.45
N ALA A 23 29.23 -19.79 -11.40
CA ALA A 23 30.06 -20.99 -11.54
C ALA A 23 29.40 -22.03 -12.44
N LEU A 24 28.08 -22.19 -12.33
CA LEU A 24 27.30 -23.09 -13.16
C LEU A 24 27.31 -22.69 -14.63
N THR A 25 27.13 -21.40 -14.93
CA THR A 25 27.26 -20.87 -16.29
C THR A 25 28.66 -21.12 -16.84
N LEU A 26 29.72 -20.90 -16.04
CA LEU A 26 31.09 -21.20 -16.46
C LEU A 26 31.32 -22.68 -16.73
N LEU A 27 30.79 -23.58 -15.89
CA LEU A 27 30.95 -25.02 -16.08
C LEU A 27 30.34 -25.50 -17.39
N VAL A 28 29.25 -24.89 -17.85
CA VAL A 28 28.65 -25.19 -19.15
C VAL A 28 29.43 -24.54 -20.30
N SER A 29 29.90 -23.30 -20.14
CA SER A 29 30.54 -22.56 -21.22
C SER A 29 32.01 -22.95 -21.45
N LEU A 30 32.77 -23.21 -20.38
CA LEU A 30 34.22 -23.46 -20.44
C LEU A 30 34.61 -24.61 -21.39
N PRO A 31 33.93 -25.77 -21.40
CA PRO A 31 34.26 -26.85 -22.33
C PRO A 31 34.08 -26.41 -23.80
N LEU A 32 33.00 -25.70 -24.11
CA LEU A 32 32.74 -25.19 -25.45
C LEU A 32 33.78 -24.15 -25.86
N THR A 33 34.12 -23.23 -24.95
CA THR A 33 35.15 -22.23 -25.17
C THR A 33 36.53 -22.87 -25.38
N ALA A 34 36.86 -23.93 -24.64
CA ALA A 34 38.12 -24.65 -24.81
C ALA A 34 38.23 -25.31 -26.19
N VAL A 35 37.13 -25.89 -26.69
CA VAL A 35 37.08 -26.46 -28.05
C VAL A 35 37.27 -25.38 -29.11
N VAL A 36 36.50 -24.28 -29.02
CA VAL A 36 36.63 -23.15 -29.95
C VAL A 36 38.03 -22.56 -29.92
N ARG A 37 38.62 -22.39 -28.72
CA ARG A 37 40.01 -21.95 -28.55
C ARG A 37 41.01 -22.89 -29.24
N GLY A 38 40.81 -24.21 -29.13
CA GLY A 38 41.66 -25.20 -29.80
C GLY A 38 41.58 -25.09 -31.32
N MET A 39 40.37 -24.90 -31.88
CA MET A 39 40.16 -24.71 -33.32
C MET A 39 40.80 -23.42 -33.82
N LEU A 40 40.63 -22.32 -33.07
CA LEU A 40 41.27 -21.03 -33.37
C LEU A 40 42.80 -21.15 -33.35
N ALA A 41 43.36 -21.81 -32.33
CA ALA A 41 44.81 -22.02 -32.23
C ALA A 41 45.38 -22.87 -33.37
N GLN A 42 44.64 -23.90 -33.81
CA GLN A 42 45.04 -24.72 -34.96
C GLN A 42 45.00 -23.94 -36.29
N HIS A 43 44.01 -23.07 -36.47
CA HIS A 43 43.87 -22.31 -37.72
C HIS A 43 44.80 -21.09 -37.79
N LEU A 44 45.02 -20.39 -36.68
CA LEU A 44 45.93 -19.24 -36.60
C LEU A 44 47.41 -19.65 -36.64
N GLY A 45 47.76 -20.78 -36.02
CA GLY A 45 49.14 -21.26 -35.91
C GLY A 45 50.08 -20.19 -35.31
N SER A 46 51.33 -20.15 -35.79
CA SER A 46 52.32 -19.09 -35.47
C SER A 46 52.51 -18.11 -36.65
N SER A 47 51.45 -17.85 -37.41
CA SER A 47 51.50 -17.06 -38.65
C SER A 47 51.42 -15.54 -38.42
N LEU A 48 51.76 -14.74 -39.43
CA LEU A 48 51.59 -13.28 -39.40
C LEU A 48 50.13 -12.84 -39.14
N ALA A 49 49.17 -13.70 -39.52
CA ALA A 49 47.75 -13.49 -39.24
C ALA A 49 47.44 -13.62 -37.74
N ALA A 50 48.19 -14.44 -36.99
CA ALA A 50 48.08 -14.54 -35.53
C ALA A 50 48.55 -13.26 -34.83
N ASP A 51 49.66 -12.67 -35.28
CA ASP A 51 50.16 -11.39 -34.74
C ASP A 51 49.21 -10.24 -35.08
N THR A 52 48.62 -10.25 -36.28
CA THR A 52 47.67 -9.22 -36.72
C THR A 52 46.33 -9.35 -35.99
N ALA A 53 45.81 -10.58 -35.81
CA ALA A 53 44.60 -10.87 -35.04
C ALA A 53 44.77 -10.55 -33.54
N ALA A 54 45.99 -10.66 -32.99
CA ALA A 54 46.28 -10.23 -31.62
C ALA A 54 46.28 -8.70 -31.45
N SER A 55 46.51 -7.94 -32.53
CA SER A 55 46.52 -6.48 -32.54
C SER A 55 45.19 -5.82 -32.94
N GLY A 56 44.21 -6.59 -33.45
CA GLY A 56 42.91 -6.11 -33.91
C GLY A 56 42.11 -7.18 -34.66
N VAL A 57 40.91 -6.85 -35.18
CA VAL A 57 40.11 -7.79 -35.98
C VAL A 57 40.62 -7.81 -37.42
N ASN A 58 41.22 -8.92 -37.86
CA ASN A 58 41.56 -9.17 -39.26
C ASN A 58 40.34 -9.76 -39.98
N TYR A 59 39.65 -8.93 -40.78
CA TYR A 59 38.43 -9.33 -41.48
C TYR A 59 38.68 -10.39 -42.56
N ASP A 60 39.81 -10.33 -43.26
CA ASP A 60 40.14 -11.29 -44.32
C ASP A 60 40.37 -12.69 -43.73
N TRP A 61 41.12 -12.77 -42.63
CA TRP A 61 41.29 -14.01 -41.88
C TRP A 61 39.97 -14.52 -41.30
N MET A 62 39.13 -13.61 -40.78
CA MET A 62 37.85 -14.00 -40.18
C MET A 62 36.90 -14.60 -41.23
N GLN A 63 36.93 -14.06 -42.45
CA GLN A 63 36.16 -14.59 -43.57
C GLN A 63 36.70 -15.95 -44.01
N GLU A 64 38.02 -16.10 -44.13
CA GLU A 64 38.67 -17.38 -44.43
C GLU A 64 38.38 -18.46 -43.38
N PHE A 65 38.47 -18.11 -42.09
CA PHE A 65 38.10 -19.00 -40.99
C PHE A 65 36.62 -19.38 -41.07
N SER A 66 35.73 -18.42 -41.32
CA SER A 66 34.28 -18.69 -41.43
C SER A 66 33.95 -19.62 -42.58
N ASP A 67 34.64 -19.50 -43.73
CA ASP A 67 34.42 -20.33 -44.92
C ASP A 67 34.93 -21.76 -44.71
N GLN A 68 35.97 -21.95 -43.89
CA GLN A 68 36.57 -23.26 -43.59
C GLN A 68 36.08 -23.88 -42.28
N ALA A 69 35.36 -23.11 -41.45
CA ALA A 69 34.91 -23.55 -40.15
C ALA A 69 33.92 -24.70 -40.27
N THR A 70 34.13 -25.74 -39.48
CA THR A 70 33.21 -26.87 -39.33
C THR A 70 32.88 -27.08 -37.86
N GLY A 71 31.77 -27.77 -37.58
CA GLY A 71 31.33 -28.05 -36.21
C GLY A 71 31.15 -26.78 -35.38
N LEU A 72 31.76 -26.74 -34.18
CA LEU A 72 31.66 -25.60 -33.25
C LEU A 72 32.27 -24.30 -33.80
N GLY A 73 33.24 -24.37 -34.72
CA GLY A 73 33.90 -23.21 -35.31
C GLY A 73 32.93 -22.26 -36.03
N VAL A 74 31.85 -22.80 -36.61
CA VAL A 74 30.81 -22.05 -37.35
C VAL A 74 30.08 -21.04 -36.46
N THR A 75 30.17 -21.20 -35.14
CA THR A 75 29.52 -20.29 -34.18
C THR A 75 30.39 -19.14 -33.72
N PHE A 76 31.67 -19.14 -34.09
CA PHE A 76 32.54 -18.01 -33.86
C PHE A 76 32.31 -16.97 -34.97
N LYS A 77 31.63 -15.87 -34.64
CA LYS A 77 31.36 -14.76 -35.54
C LYS A 77 31.81 -13.44 -34.92
N PRO A 78 32.26 -12.46 -35.72
CA PRO A 78 32.56 -11.12 -35.22
C PRO A 78 31.23 -10.39 -34.96
N THR A 79 30.60 -10.71 -33.83
CA THR A 79 29.42 -9.98 -33.36
C THR A 79 29.86 -8.93 -32.36
N ILE A 80 29.21 -7.76 -32.41
CA ILE A 80 29.38 -6.73 -31.37
C ILE A 80 29.00 -7.38 -30.04
N ILE A 81 30.00 -7.52 -29.16
CA ILE A 81 29.88 -8.19 -27.86
C ILE A 81 28.67 -7.62 -27.10
N GLY A 82 27.81 -8.49 -26.60
CA GLY A 82 26.61 -8.11 -25.86
C GLY A 82 25.32 -8.51 -26.58
N PHE A 83 24.38 -7.58 -26.70
CA PHE A 83 23.03 -7.84 -27.24
C PHE A 83 23.04 -8.33 -28.70
N GLY A 84 24.06 -7.96 -29.48
CA GLY A 84 24.23 -8.39 -30.87
C GLY A 84 24.32 -9.91 -31.02
N ALA A 85 25.06 -10.60 -30.16
CA ALA A 85 25.17 -12.06 -30.20
C ALA A 85 23.85 -12.77 -29.85
N VAL A 86 22.99 -12.16 -29.02
CA VAL A 86 21.66 -12.72 -28.69
C VAL A 86 20.72 -12.61 -29.90
N LEU A 87 20.71 -11.44 -30.55
CA LEU A 87 19.92 -11.23 -31.77
C LEU A 87 20.39 -12.11 -32.93
N ASP A 88 21.70 -12.30 -33.09
CA ASP A 88 22.26 -13.15 -34.14
C ASP A 88 21.87 -14.63 -33.95
N ASN A 89 21.86 -15.09 -32.69
CA ASN A 89 21.41 -16.44 -32.36
C ASN A 89 19.90 -16.62 -32.55
N LEU A 90 19.12 -15.59 -32.24
CA LEU A 90 17.67 -15.58 -32.46
C LEU A 90 17.35 -15.56 -33.96
N SER A 91 18.03 -14.71 -34.75
CA SER A 91 17.88 -14.65 -36.21
C SER A 91 18.22 -15.99 -36.84
N ALA A 92 19.37 -16.58 -36.50
CA ALA A 92 19.75 -17.88 -37.06
C ALA A 92 18.79 -19.02 -36.70
N PHE A 93 18.11 -18.95 -35.55
CA PHE A 93 17.03 -19.88 -35.22
C PHE A 93 15.77 -19.60 -36.06
N MET A 94 15.45 -18.33 -36.31
CA MET A 94 14.32 -17.92 -37.13
C MET A 94 14.53 -18.20 -38.64
N ASP A 95 15.78 -18.19 -39.09
CA ASP A 95 16.20 -18.39 -40.47
C ASP A 95 16.48 -19.88 -40.80
N ASP A 96 16.14 -20.80 -39.88
CA ASP A 96 16.34 -22.26 -39.99
C ASP A 96 17.79 -22.66 -40.31
N ILE A 97 18.76 -21.90 -39.78
CA ILE A 97 20.18 -22.17 -39.98
C ILE A 97 20.57 -23.37 -39.11
N GLU A 98 21.00 -24.47 -39.75
CA GLU A 98 21.46 -25.67 -39.06
C GLU A 98 22.55 -25.34 -38.03
N ARG A 99 22.30 -25.69 -36.76
CA ARG A 99 23.27 -25.54 -35.67
C ARG A 99 23.94 -26.87 -35.36
N PRO A 100 25.25 -26.88 -35.05
CA PRO A 100 25.95 -28.10 -34.63
C PRO A 100 25.24 -28.80 -33.47
N VAL A 101 25.08 -30.12 -33.56
CA VAL A 101 24.39 -30.95 -32.54
C VAL A 101 24.94 -30.73 -31.14
N VAL A 102 26.25 -30.48 -31.02
CA VAL A 102 26.92 -30.19 -29.73
C VAL A 102 26.33 -28.96 -29.04
N ILE A 103 25.92 -27.95 -29.81
CA ILE A 103 25.35 -26.70 -29.28
C ILE A 103 23.91 -26.92 -28.84
N VAL A 104 23.13 -27.68 -29.61
CA VAL A 104 21.77 -28.07 -29.22
C VAL A 104 21.81 -28.88 -27.92
N GLY A 105 22.76 -29.81 -27.80
CA GLY A 105 22.99 -30.59 -26.58
C GLY A 105 23.37 -29.72 -25.38
N ALA A 106 24.32 -28.81 -25.54
CA ALA A 106 24.75 -27.91 -24.47
C ALA A 106 23.64 -26.91 -24.06
N ALA A 107 22.89 -26.36 -25.01
CA ALA A 107 21.77 -25.48 -24.75
C ALA A 107 20.63 -26.22 -24.04
N SER A 108 20.32 -27.44 -24.46
CA SER A 108 19.30 -28.29 -23.81
C SER A 108 19.71 -28.63 -22.38
N PHE A 109 20.98 -29.00 -22.16
CA PHE A 109 21.52 -29.23 -20.83
C PHE A 109 21.43 -27.97 -19.95
N TYR A 110 21.81 -26.81 -20.49
CA TYR A 110 21.73 -25.53 -19.78
C TYR A 110 20.29 -25.16 -19.39
N ILE A 111 19.33 -25.36 -20.31
CA ILE A 111 17.91 -25.12 -20.04
C ILE A 111 17.40 -26.04 -18.92
N LEU A 112 17.69 -27.35 -18.99
CA LEU A 112 17.28 -28.31 -17.97
C LEU A 112 17.89 -27.98 -16.60
N LEU A 113 19.15 -27.56 -16.61
CA LEU A 113 19.87 -27.16 -15.41
C LEU A 113 19.25 -25.91 -14.78
N TRP A 114 18.86 -24.92 -15.58
CA TRP A 114 18.15 -23.73 -15.10
C TRP A 114 16.75 -24.05 -14.59
N ILE A 115 16.01 -24.93 -15.27
CA ILE A 115 14.69 -25.41 -14.82
C ILE A 115 14.82 -26.08 -13.44
N PHE A 116 15.89 -26.85 -13.22
CA PHE A 116 16.15 -27.49 -11.94
C PHE A 116 16.50 -26.47 -10.84
N VAL A 117 17.45 -25.58 -11.09
CA VAL A 117 17.94 -24.64 -10.07
C VAL A 117 16.92 -23.56 -9.73
N ALA A 118 16.05 -23.16 -10.67
CA ALA A 118 15.07 -22.09 -10.48
C ALA A 118 14.17 -22.28 -9.25
N GLY A 119 13.75 -23.51 -8.94
CA GLY A 119 12.87 -23.78 -7.79
C GLY A 119 13.52 -23.41 -6.46
N GLY A 120 14.77 -23.84 -6.24
CA GLY A 120 15.54 -23.50 -5.05
C GLY A 120 15.86 -22.00 -4.95
N VAL A 121 16.16 -21.36 -6.08
CA VAL A 121 16.42 -19.91 -6.14
C VAL A 121 15.18 -19.10 -5.72
N ILE A 122 14.02 -19.41 -6.31
CA ILE A 122 12.77 -18.71 -6.01
C ILE A 122 12.38 -18.93 -4.54
N ASP A 123 12.48 -20.16 -4.02
CA ASP A 123 12.15 -20.45 -2.62
C ASP A 123 13.06 -19.70 -1.64
N ARG A 124 14.37 -19.66 -1.93
CA ARG A 124 15.35 -18.92 -1.13
C ARG A 124 15.03 -17.43 -1.06
N TYR A 125 14.62 -16.83 -2.18
CA TYR A 125 14.25 -15.41 -2.22
C TYR A 125 12.86 -15.15 -1.65
N ALA A 126 11.91 -16.07 -1.83
CA ALA A 126 10.55 -15.91 -1.31
C ALA A 126 10.52 -15.89 0.23
N ARG A 127 11.26 -16.79 0.87
CA ARG A 127 11.20 -17.01 2.34
C ARG A 127 12.20 -16.19 3.16
N ASP A 128 13.06 -15.41 2.52
CA ASP A 128 14.12 -14.58 3.13
C ASP A 128 14.92 -15.23 4.28
N ARG A 129 15.17 -16.55 4.19
CA ARG A 129 15.89 -17.33 5.22
C ARG A 129 17.07 -18.09 4.65
N ALA A 130 18.12 -18.28 5.43
CA ALA A 130 19.27 -19.09 5.02
C ALA A 130 18.85 -20.56 4.82
N THR A 131 19.07 -21.09 3.61
CA THR A 131 18.84 -22.52 3.28
C THR A 131 20.17 -23.23 3.18
N ARG A 132 20.33 -24.36 3.89
CA ARG A 132 21.48 -25.27 3.70
C ARG A 132 21.42 -25.88 2.29
N ALA A 133 22.58 -26.28 1.75
CA ALA A 133 22.68 -26.84 0.39
C ALA A 133 21.68 -27.98 0.12
N HIS A 134 21.53 -28.91 1.07
CA HIS A 134 20.55 -30.00 0.96
C HIS A 134 19.11 -29.48 0.79
N GLY A 135 18.71 -28.49 1.58
CA GLY A 135 17.36 -27.91 1.48
C GLY A 135 17.13 -27.20 0.15
N PHE A 136 18.13 -26.49 -0.36
CA PHE A 136 18.07 -25.83 -1.67
C PHE A 136 17.84 -26.83 -2.81
N PHE A 137 18.65 -27.90 -2.87
CA PHE A 137 18.55 -28.91 -3.93
C PHE A 137 17.31 -29.79 -3.80
N ALA A 138 16.84 -30.07 -2.57
CA ALA A 138 15.58 -30.76 -2.35
C ALA A 138 14.40 -29.96 -2.94
N THR A 139 14.33 -28.65 -2.64
CA THR A 139 13.32 -27.75 -3.21
C THR A 139 13.42 -27.69 -4.74
N SER A 140 14.63 -27.55 -5.29
CA SER A 140 14.87 -27.63 -6.74
C SER A 140 14.29 -28.90 -7.37
N GLY A 141 14.51 -30.07 -6.75
CA GLY A 141 13.94 -31.33 -7.20
C GLY A 141 12.41 -31.38 -7.15
N VAL A 142 11.79 -30.84 -6.10
CA VAL A 142 10.33 -30.80 -5.94
C VAL A 142 9.67 -30.00 -7.08
N PHE A 143 10.25 -28.88 -7.49
CA PHE A 143 9.69 -28.02 -8.53
C PHE A 143 10.14 -28.37 -9.95
N PHE A 144 11.18 -29.20 -10.14
CA PHE A 144 11.74 -29.54 -11.45
C PHE A 144 10.67 -29.99 -12.46
N PHE A 145 9.89 -31.01 -12.14
CA PHE A 145 8.86 -31.51 -13.06
C PHE A 145 7.69 -30.55 -13.26
N ARG A 146 7.42 -29.68 -12.28
CA ARG A 146 6.40 -28.64 -12.41
C ARG A 146 6.88 -27.59 -13.42
N PHE A 147 8.12 -27.15 -13.31
CA PHE A 147 8.73 -26.22 -14.24
C PHE A 147 8.98 -26.81 -15.61
N LEU A 148 9.24 -28.12 -15.73
CA LEU A 148 9.31 -28.80 -17.02
C LEU A 148 7.96 -28.74 -17.77
N ARG A 149 6.85 -28.98 -17.08
CA ARG A 149 5.49 -28.82 -17.66
C ARG A 149 5.23 -27.37 -18.06
N LEU A 150 5.65 -26.42 -17.23
CA LEU A 150 5.52 -25.00 -17.54
C LEU A 150 6.34 -24.60 -18.77
N ALA A 151 7.57 -25.11 -18.88
CA ALA A 151 8.45 -24.90 -20.02
C ALA A 151 7.88 -25.51 -21.31
N ALA A 152 7.23 -26.67 -21.24
CA ALA A 152 6.54 -27.25 -22.39
C ALA A 152 5.39 -26.37 -22.90
N VAL A 153 4.59 -25.80 -21.98
CA VAL A 153 3.53 -24.85 -22.36
C VAL A 153 4.13 -23.55 -22.90
N GLN A 154 5.18 -23.04 -22.28
CA GLN A 154 5.91 -21.86 -22.76
C GLN A 154 6.47 -22.07 -24.17
N TRP A 155 7.00 -23.26 -24.45
CA TRP A 155 7.50 -23.62 -25.77
C TRP A 155 6.40 -23.63 -26.82
N ILE A 156 5.20 -24.14 -26.52
CA ILE A 156 4.04 -24.07 -27.42
C ILE A 156 3.67 -22.62 -27.72
N VAL A 157 3.64 -21.75 -26.71
CA VAL A 157 3.35 -20.32 -26.90
C VAL A 157 4.41 -19.66 -27.77
N TYR A 158 5.69 -19.95 -27.54
CA TYR A 158 6.78 -19.39 -28.35
C TYR A 158 6.78 -19.95 -29.77
N ALA A 159 6.47 -21.23 -29.96
CA ALA A 159 6.29 -21.82 -31.28
C ALA A 159 5.16 -21.13 -32.05
N PHE A 160 4.07 -20.75 -31.39
CA PHE A 160 3.01 -19.95 -32.01
C PHE A 160 3.47 -18.52 -32.34
N LEU A 161 4.12 -17.84 -31.39
CA LEU A 161 4.61 -16.47 -31.58
C LEU A 161 5.63 -16.39 -32.73
N PHE A 162 6.63 -17.27 -32.74
CA PHE A 162 7.69 -17.24 -33.75
C PHE A 162 7.30 -17.98 -35.04
N GLY A 163 6.56 -19.09 -34.97
CA GLY A 163 6.23 -19.90 -36.13
C GLY A 163 5.00 -19.43 -36.91
N TRP A 164 4.08 -18.70 -36.28
CA TRP A 164 2.86 -18.22 -36.95
C TRP A 164 2.72 -16.70 -36.89
N MET A 165 2.80 -16.09 -35.71
CA MET A 165 2.55 -14.66 -35.54
C MET A 165 3.63 -13.81 -36.22
N HIS A 166 4.90 -14.17 -36.07
CA HIS A 166 6.00 -13.44 -36.70
C HIS A 166 5.90 -13.45 -38.24
N PRO A 167 5.80 -14.61 -38.94
CA PRO A 167 5.56 -14.64 -40.39
C PRO A 167 4.30 -13.88 -40.80
N TRP A 168 3.22 -13.96 -40.02
CA TRP A 168 2.02 -13.19 -40.31
C TRP A 168 2.26 -11.67 -40.25
N LEU A 169 2.99 -11.18 -39.24
CA LEU A 169 3.35 -9.77 -39.10
C LEU A 169 4.30 -9.30 -40.21
N PHE A 170 5.35 -10.05 -40.50
CA PHE A 170 6.46 -9.57 -41.34
C PHE A 170 6.41 -10.02 -42.80
N ASP A 171 5.80 -11.17 -43.11
CA ASP A 171 5.71 -11.68 -44.49
C ASP A 171 4.35 -11.38 -45.12
N ARG A 172 3.31 -11.11 -44.31
CA ARG A 172 1.96 -10.79 -44.82
C ARG A 172 1.52 -9.37 -44.53
N LEU A 173 1.57 -8.94 -43.27
CA LEU A 173 1.06 -7.63 -42.87
C LEU A 173 2.01 -6.51 -43.30
N TYR A 174 3.30 -6.64 -43.02
CA TYR A 174 4.30 -5.63 -43.38
C TYR A 174 4.30 -5.29 -44.88
N PRO A 175 4.36 -6.25 -45.82
CA PRO A 175 4.31 -5.92 -47.25
C PRO A 175 3.02 -5.23 -47.65
N ARG A 176 1.86 -5.61 -47.08
CA ARG A 176 0.58 -4.93 -47.34
C ARG A 176 0.61 -3.47 -46.89
N MET A 177 1.17 -3.20 -45.72
CA MET A 177 1.30 -1.84 -45.19
C MET A 177 2.27 -0.98 -46.00
N THR A 178 3.28 -1.57 -46.62
CA THR A 178 4.33 -0.83 -47.32
C THR A 178 4.24 -0.87 -48.85
N HIS A 179 3.29 -1.60 -49.45
CA HIS A 179 3.27 -1.84 -50.90
C HIS A 179 3.09 -0.56 -51.75
N GLU A 180 2.41 0.46 -51.23
CA GLU A 180 2.21 1.76 -51.90
C GLU A 180 3.25 2.82 -51.47
N THR A 181 4.18 2.46 -50.57
CA THR A 181 5.09 3.42 -49.96
C THR A 181 6.42 3.47 -50.71
N SER A 182 6.70 4.58 -51.38
CA SER A 182 8.00 4.85 -52.03
C SER A 182 9.05 5.46 -51.09
N VAL A 183 8.67 5.81 -49.86
CA VAL A 183 9.53 6.47 -48.86
C VAL A 183 10.08 5.45 -47.86
N GLU A 184 11.39 5.19 -47.92
CA GLU A 184 12.09 4.21 -47.09
C GLU A 184 11.88 4.44 -45.58
N ARG A 185 11.85 5.71 -45.14
CA ARG A 185 11.61 6.07 -43.74
C ARG A 185 10.28 5.54 -43.22
N THR A 186 9.22 5.59 -44.01
CA THR A 186 7.88 5.16 -43.60
C THR A 186 7.82 3.65 -43.47
N ALA A 187 8.43 2.92 -44.40
CA ALA A 187 8.58 1.47 -44.31
C ALA A 187 9.40 1.06 -43.07
N PHE A 188 10.49 1.77 -42.78
CA PHE A 188 11.29 1.54 -41.57
C PHE A 188 10.47 1.75 -40.27
N VAL A 189 9.73 2.85 -40.16
CA VAL A 189 8.89 3.13 -38.98
C VAL A 189 7.81 2.05 -38.81
N ALA A 190 7.18 1.61 -39.89
CA ALA A 190 6.22 0.51 -39.84
C ALA A 190 6.86 -0.80 -39.34
N ARG A 191 8.07 -1.13 -39.82
CA ARG A 191 8.82 -2.30 -39.35
C ARG A 191 9.15 -2.21 -37.85
N VAL A 192 9.61 -1.05 -37.38
CA VAL A 192 9.88 -0.81 -35.95
C VAL A 192 8.61 -0.96 -35.12
N ALA A 193 7.48 -0.41 -35.57
CA ALA A 193 6.20 -0.54 -34.87
C ALA A 193 5.75 -2.01 -34.76
N LEU A 194 5.90 -2.80 -35.83
CA LEU A 194 5.60 -4.24 -35.79
C LEU A 194 6.52 -5.01 -34.84
N TYR A 195 7.81 -4.68 -34.82
CA TYR A 195 8.75 -5.25 -33.84
C TYR A 195 8.41 -4.84 -32.40
N LEU A 196 7.93 -3.62 -32.17
CA LEU A 196 7.43 -3.20 -30.84
C LEU A 196 6.22 -4.01 -30.42
N VAL A 197 5.24 -4.21 -31.32
CA VAL A 197 4.06 -5.05 -31.04
C VAL A 197 4.49 -6.49 -30.71
N PHE A 198 5.35 -7.08 -31.54
CA PHE A 198 5.84 -8.43 -31.31
C PHE A 198 6.65 -8.55 -30.01
N GLY A 199 7.50 -7.56 -29.73
CA GLY A 199 8.27 -7.46 -28.48
C GLY A 199 7.38 -7.37 -27.25
N VAL A 200 6.28 -6.61 -27.30
CA VAL A 200 5.28 -6.54 -26.22
C VAL A 200 4.62 -7.90 -25.99
N LEU A 201 4.28 -8.64 -27.04
CA LEU A 201 3.70 -9.99 -26.92
C LEU A 201 4.68 -10.98 -26.27
N ILE A 202 5.96 -10.94 -26.67
CA ILE A 202 7.02 -11.75 -26.05
C ILE A 202 7.19 -11.37 -24.58
N ALA A 203 7.28 -10.07 -24.27
CA ALA A 203 7.44 -9.58 -22.91
C ALA A 203 6.25 -9.99 -22.02
N ALA A 204 5.03 -9.87 -22.53
CA ALA A 204 3.82 -10.30 -21.83
C ALA A 204 3.83 -11.81 -21.56
N ALA A 205 4.13 -12.63 -22.57
CA ALA A 205 4.24 -14.08 -22.41
C ALA A 205 5.32 -14.45 -21.37
N THR A 206 6.51 -13.86 -21.49
CA THR A 206 7.63 -14.06 -20.55
C THR A 206 7.21 -13.72 -19.12
N MET A 207 6.59 -12.56 -18.93
CA MET A 207 6.13 -12.09 -17.62
C MET A 207 5.09 -13.02 -17.00
N ILE A 208 4.15 -13.55 -17.80
CA ILE A 208 3.14 -14.52 -17.34
C ILE A 208 3.83 -15.80 -16.84
N PHE A 209 4.77 -16.36 -17.61
CA PHE A 209 5.46 -17.60 -17.22
C PHE A 209 6.41 -17.40 -16.04
N ASP A 210 7.09 -16.26 -15.95
CA ASP A 210 7.93 -15.89 -14.81
C ASP A 210 7.10 -15.76 -13.54
N TYR A 211 5.96 -15.09 -13.60
CA TYR A 211 5.06 -14.96 -12.46
C TYR A 211 4.41 -16.30 -12.09
N ALA A 212 4.09 -17.15 -13.07
CA ALA A 212 3.60 -18.51 -12.81
C ALA A 212 4.64 -19.37 -12.08
N LYS A 213 5.94 -19.25 -12.39
CA LYS A 213 7.02 -19.90 -11.62
C LYS A 213 7.05 -19.43 -10.18
N VAL A 214 6.93 -18.12 -9.95
CA VAL A 214 6.89 -17.55 -8.59
C VAL A 214 5.69 -18.08 -7.81
N ARG A 215 4.46 -18.03 -8.37
CA ARG A 215 3.26 -18.56 -7.72
C ARG A 215 3.37 -20.05 -7.43
N ALA A 216 3.91 -20.83 -8.37
CA ALA A 216 4.07 -22.27 -8.19
C ALA A 216 4.90 -22.60 -6.94
N VAL A 217 5.94 -21.80 -6.64
CA VAL A 217 6.80 -21.99 -5.47
C VAL A 217 6.21 -21.38 -4.21
N VAL A 218 5.79 -20.10 -4.27
CA VAL A 218 5.29 -19.35 -3.12
C VAL A 218 3.99 -19.93 -2.56
N GLU A 219 3.11 -20.39 -3.45
CA GLU A 219 1.80 -20.94 -3.09
C GLU A 219 1.75 -22.49 -3.15
N ASP A 220 2.89 -23.14 -3.38
CA ASP A 220 3.02 -24.59 -3.57
C ASP A 220 1.99 -25.19 -4.56
N ARG A 221 1.70 -24.49 -5.67
CA ARG A 221 0.70 -24.98 -6.64
C ARG A 221 1.18 -26.25 -7.34
N ARG A 222 0.30 -27.27 -7.35
CA ARG A 222 0.52 -28.52 -8.11
C ARG A 222 0.13 -28.40 -9.59
N SER A 223 -0.89 -27.58 -9.91
CA SER A 223 -1.37 -27.37 -11.28
C SER A 223 -0.67 -26.17 -11.93
N MET A 224 0.04 -26.40 -13.04
CA MET A 224 0.70 -25.31 -13.81
C MET A 224 -0.27 -24.47 -14.61
N ILE A 225 -1.37 -25.07 -15.11
CA ILE A 225 -2.46 -24.31 -15.72
C ILE A 225 -3.05 -23.34 -14.70
N GLY A 226 -3.30 -23.81 -13.47
CA GLY A 226 -3.78 -22.95 -12.38
C GLY A 226 -2.78 -21.89 -11.92
N ALA A 227 -1.47 -22.09 -12.13
CA ALA A 227 -0.45 -21.08 -11.88
C ALA A 227 -0.44 -20.00 -12.99
N ILE A 228 -0.60 -20.40 -14.25
CA ILE A 228 -0.69 -19.48 -15.41
C ILE A 228 -1.95 -18.63 -15.33
N THR A 229 -3.13 -19.23 -15.08
CA THR A 229 -4.39 -18.47 -14.96
C THR A 229 -4.34 -17.48 -13.79
N GLY A 230 -3.74 -17.91 -12.68
CA GLY A 230 -3.47 -17.04 -11.55
C GLY A 230 -2.53 -15.88 -11.89
N ALA A 231 -1.48 -16.13 -12.67
CA ALA A 231 -0.55 -15.09 -13.12
C ALA A 231 -1.24 -14.07 -14.03
N LEU A 232 -2.05 -14.53 -14.99
CA LEU A 232 -2.86 -13.68 -15.86
C LEU A 232 -3.82 -12.79 -15.06
N GLY A 233 -4.53 -13.36 -14.08
CA GLY A 233 -5.45 -12.62 -13.23
C GLY A 233 -4.73 -11.53 -12.41
N PHE A 234 -3.54 -11.83 -11.88
CA PHE A 234 -2.74 -10.86 -11.15
C PHE A 234 -2.25 -9.73 -12.07
N ILE A 235 -1.65 -10.07 -13.22
CA ILE A 235 -1.11 -9.09 -14.17
C ILE A 235 -2.23 -8.16 -14.67
N ARG A 236 -3.41 -8.71 -15.00
CA ARG A 236 -4.56 -7.91 -15.43
C ARG A 236 -5.03 -6.93 -14.37
N ARG A 237 -5.14 -7.34 -13.11
CA ARG A 237 -5.61 -6.48 -12.00
C ARG A 237 -4.63 -5.37 -11.63
N ASN A 238 -3.34 -5.59 -11.91
CA ASN A 238 -2.28 -4.66 -11.52
C ASN A 238 -1.66 -3.93 -12.73
N CYS A 239 -2.29 -4.03 -13.91
CA CYS A 239 -1.86 -3.32 -15.11
C CYS A 239 -2.08 -1.81 -14.90
N GLY A 240 -1.00 -1.03 -14.84
CA GLY A 240 -1.06 0.42 -14.61
C GLY A 240 -0.82 0.87 -13.15
N ALA A 241 -0.55 -0.05 -12.21
CA ALA A 241 -0.18 0.34 -10.85
C ALA A 241 1.22 1.00 -10.81
N ALA A 242 1.29 2.22 -10.29
CA ALA A 242 2.54 2.91 -10.01
C ALA A 242 2.91 2.74 -8.53
N VAL A 243 4.19 2.50 -8.24
CA VAL A 243 4.69 2.41 -6.86
C VAL A 243 5.81 3.41 -6.68
N SER A 244 5.49 4.50 -5.97
CA SER A 244 6.43 5.53 -5.57
C SER A 244 7.07 5.20 -4.21
N GLU A 245 8.30 5.63 -4.02
CA GLU A 245 8.98 5.55 -2.73
C GLU A 245 9.50 6.93 -2.37
N VAL A 246 9.11 7.41 -1.20
CA VAL A 246 9.48 8.72 -0.70
C VAL A 246 10.24 8.51 0.61
N SER A 247 11.33 9.26 0.78
CA SER A 247 12.07 9.32 2.03
C SER A 247 12.11 10.77 2.47
N TRP A 248 11.72 11.01 3.72
CA TRP A 248 11.66 12.35 4.28
C TRP A 248 12.12 12.34 5.73
N THR A 249 12.37 13.53 6.26
CA THR A 249 12.64 13.75 7.68
C THR A 249 11.73 14.88 8.12
N ALA A 250 10.95 14.65 9.18
CA ALA A 250 10.07 15.62 9.78
C ALA A 250 10.56 15.93 11.20
N HIS A 251 10.50 17.21 11.59
CA HIS A 251 10.75 17.61 12.96
C HIS A 251 9.43 17.64 13.72
N VAL A 252 9.38 16.92 14.85
CA VAL A 252 8.20 16.90 15.71
C VAL A 252 8.10 18.25 16.44
N PRO A 253 7.04 19.04 16.23
CA PRO A 253 6.87 20.31 16.92
C PRO A 253 6.51 20.09 18.40
N ARG A 254 6.58 21.15 19.20
CA ARG A 254 5.85 21.15 20.48
C ARG A 254 4.36 20.96 20.16
N THR A 255 3.68 20.13 20.94
CA THR A 255 2.26 19.85 20.70
C THR A 255 1.44 21.13 20.65
N PHE A 256 0.73 21.33 19.53
CA PHE A 256 -0.30 22.34 19.33
C PHE A 256 -1.45 21.69 18.58
N ALA A 257 -2.59 21.51 19.26
CA ALA A 257 -3.83 20.92 18.73
C ALA A 257 -3.73 19.47 18.21
N ARG A 258 -3.01 19.21 17.11
CA ARG A 258 -3.21 18.00 16.28
C ARG A 258 -2.00 17.09 16.15
N THR A 259 -0.79 17.58 16.45
CA THR A 259 0.45 16.78 16.38
C THR A 259 1.54 17.44 17.22
N GLY A 260 2.45 16.64 17.77
CA GLY A 260 3.66 17.11 18.44
C GLY A 260 4.00 16.37 19.72
N ALA A 261 4.98 16.91 20.44
CA ALA A 261 5.46 16.37 21.71
C ALA A 261 5.41 17.38 22.87
N ILE A 262 5.13 16.88 24.07
CA ILE A 262 5.30 17.59 25.34
C ILE A 262 5.87 16.65 26.39
N GLY A 263 7.02 16.99 26.98
CA GLY A 263 7.73 16.08 27.88
C GLY A 263 8.04 14.75 27.18
N ASN A 264 7.56 13.65 27.75
CA ASN A 264 7.70 12.30 27.19
C ASN A 264 6.48 11.84 26.38
N PHE A 265 5.46 12.68 26.24
CA PHE A 265 4.26 12.36 25.47
C PHE A 265 4.44 12.80 24.01
N PHE A 266 4.22 11.86 23.09
CA PHE A 266 4.22 12.09 21.66
C PHE A 266 2.86 11.70 21.09
N PHE A 267 2.22 12.61 20.37
CA PHE A 267 1.05 12.32 19.56
C PHE A 267 1.32 12.82 18.15
N ILE A 268 1.42 11.90 17.21
CA ILE A 268 1.97 12.16 15.89
C ILE A 268 0.91 11.80 14.84
N ALA A 269 0.40 12.85 14.20
CA ALA A 269 -0.49 12.77 13.05
C ALA A 269 0.03 13.67 11.93
N GLN A 270 -0.51 13.49 10.71
CA GLN A 270 -0.15 14.27 9.51
C GLN A 270 1.36 14.35 9.24
N TRP A 271 2.09 13.26 9.53
CA TRP A 271 3.55 13.23 9.56
C TRP A 271 4.18 12.63 8.30
N PHE A 272 3.36 12.02 7.43
CA PHE A 272 3.78 11.37 6.20
C PHE A 272 3.16 12.04 4.97
N PRO A 273 3.85 12.03 3.80
CA PRO A 273 3.28 12.51 2.56
C PRO A 273 2.06 11.67 2.17
N LYS A 274 0.90 12.32 2.07
CA LYS A 274 -0.35 11.72 1.58
C LYS A 274 -0.53 12.05 0.09
N ILE A 275 -1.15 11.12 -0.63
CA ILE A 275 -1.56 11.36 -2.02
C ILE A 275 -2.84 12.20 -1.94
N GLY A 276 -2.91 13.29 -2.69
CA GLY A 276 -4.14 14.08 -2.77
C GLY A 276 -5.26 13.27 -3.41
N VAL A 277 -6.52 13.58 -3.07
CA VAL A 277 -7.67 12.85 -3.60
C VAL A 277 -7.96 13.32 -5.02
N LEU A 278 -8.13 12.41 -5.96
CA LEU A 278 -8.54 12.76 -7.32
C LEU A 278 -10.06 12.88 -7.39
N GLN A 279 -10.56 14.09 -7.63
CA GLN A 279 -11.97 14.39 -7.83
C GLN A 279 -12.23 14.79 -9.30
N ASP A 280 -13.49 14.99 -9.67
CA ASP A 280 -13.90 15.34 -11.04
C ASP A 280 -13.25 16.65 -11.53
N GLU A 281 -13.03 17.61 -10.62
CA GLU A 281 -12.38 18.90 -10.89
C GLU A 281 -10.84 18.82 -10.86
N GLY A 282 -10.26 17.68 -10.49
CA GLY A 282 -8.83 17.43 -10.43
C GLY A 282 -8.33 16.99 -9.05
N TRP A 283 -7.03 17.16 -8.81
CA TRP A 283 -6.39 16.74 -7.57
C TRP A 283 -6.69 17.71 -6.41
N ASN A 284 -7.33 17.21 -5.36
CA ASN A 284 -7.52 17.89 -4.10
C ASN A 284 -6.26 17.72 -3.23
N CYS A 285 -5.41 18.76 -3.26
CA CYS A 285 -4.10 18.78 -2.61
C CYS A 285 -3.97 20.02 -1.71
N HIS A 286 -5.00 20.32 -0.93
CA HIS A 286 -4.95 21.47 -0.03
C HIS A 286 -3.77 21.38 0.93
N GLN A 287 -3.08 22.50 1.13
CA GLN A 287 -2.01 22.57 2.11
C GLN A 287 -2.59 22.50 3.52
N PHE A 288 -1.78 22.00 4.46
CA PHE A 288 -2.13 22.01 5.88
C PHE A 288 -2.60 23.41 6.31
N HIS A 289 -3.81 23.48 6.87
CA HIS A 289 -4.39 24.70 7.37
C HIS A 289 -4.83 24.52 8.83
N PRO A 290 -4.46 25.42 9.74
CA PRO A 290 -4.68 25.23 11.18
C PRO A 290 -6.15 25.26 11.61
N GLY A 291 -7.05 25.73 10.74
CA GLY A 291 -8.49 25.85 11.01
C GLY A 291 -9.38 24.86 10.25
N THR A 292 -8.81 23.88 9.55
CA THR A 292 -9.56 22.83 8.83
C THR A 292 -9.05 21.46 9.21
N GLU A 293 -9.84 20.42 8.92
CA GLU A 293 -9.41 19.02 9.07
C GLU A 293 -8.82 18.47 7.77
N PHE A 294 -8.80 17.15 7.61
CA PHE A 294 -8.00 16.45 6.61
C PHE A 294 -8.86 15.61 5.68
N PHE A 295 -8.46 15.55 4.41
CA PHE A 295 -9.14 14.74 3.41
C PHE A 295 -8.16 13.82 2.69
N SER A 296 -8.52 12.54 2.55
CA SER A 296 -7.67 11.49 1.99
C SER A 296 -8.54 10.31 1.55
N ASP A 297 -8.09 9.56 0.53
CA ASP A 297 -8.76 8.34 0.10
C ASP A 297 -8.54 7.20 1.09
N TYR A 298 -9.49 6.25 1.12
CA TYR A 298 -9.35 5.00 1.85
C TYR A 298 -8.20 4.16 1.30
N GLY A 299 -7.50 3.47 2.19
CA GLY A 299 -6.37 2.64 1.84
C GLY A 299 -6.01 1.62 2.91
N VAL A 300 -4.93 0.90 2.61
CA VAL A 300 -4.35 -0.10 3.50
C VAL A 300 -3.03 0.44 4.07
N TYR A 301 -2.95 0.50 5.39
CA TYR A 301 -1.78 0.94 6.13
C TYR A 301 -1.08 -0.27 6.75
N ASP A 302 0.17 -0.53 6.32
CA ASP A 302 1.08 -1.50 6.91
C ASP A 302 2.35 -0.77 7.37
N VAL A 303 2.38 -0.39 8.64
CA VAL A 303 3.33 0.58 9.19
C VAL A 303 4.18 -0.07 10.27
N SER A 304 5.50 0.06 10.14
CA SER A 304 6.45 -0.34 11.18
C SER A 304 7.00 0.91 11.87
N LEU A 305 6.75 1.03 13.18
CA LEU A 305 7.18 2.15 14.02
C LEU A 305 8.26 1.65 14.98
N THR A 306 9.37 2.38 15.09
CA THR A 306 10.46 2.04 16.03
C THR A 306 10.57 3.14 17.08
N VAL A 307 10.40 2.77 18.34
CA VAL A 307 10.41 3.68 19.50
C VAL A 307 11.36 3.15 20.58
N PRO A 308 11.76 3.95 21.59
CA PRO A 308 12.55 3.44 22.71
C PRO A 308 11.88 2.25 23.40
N SER A 309 12.67 1.26 23.83
CA SER A 309 12.12 0.06 24.47
C SER A 309 11.34 0.39 25.74
N GLY A 310 10.23 -0.32 25.95
CA GLY A 310 9.38 -0.18 27.13
C GLY A 310 8.37 0.97 27.08
N TRP A 311 8.28 1.70 25.97
CA TRP A 311 7.28 2.73 25.78
C TRP A 311 6.00 2.12 25.18
N PRO A 312 4.84 2.17 25.87
CA PRO A 312 3.57 1.84 25.26
C PRO A 312 3.35 2.62 23.97
N LEU A 313 2.87 1.91 22.94
CA LEU A 313 2.56 2.48 21.64
C LEU A 313 1.10 2.20 21.29
N GLY A 314 0.39 3.22 20.82
CA GLY A 314 -0.92 3.11 20.19
C GLY A 314 -0.85 3.71 18.79
N ALA A 315 -1.54 3.11 17.82
CA ALA A 315 -1.62 3.64 16.47
C ALA A 315 -2.93 3.22 15.82
N THR A 316 -3.27 3.84 14.70
CA THR A 316 -4.32 3.37 13.81
C THR A 316 -4.07 1.90 13.46
N GLY A 317 -5.09 1.06 13.66
CA GLY A 317 -5.07 -0.36 13.35
C GLY A 317 -4.69 -1.28 14.50
N VAL A 318 -4.57 -2.56 14.16
CA VAL A 318 -4.14 -3.60 15.09
C VAL A 318 -2.64 -3.81 15.02
N GLN A 319 -2.01 -3.96 16.19
CA GLN A 319 -0.63 -4.40 16.26
C GLN A 319 -0.53 -5.87 15.85
N ARG A 320 0.22 -6.17 14.80
CA ARG A 320 0.47 -7.54 14.29
C ARG A 320 1.74 -8.15 14.86
N ASP A 321 2.82 -7.37 14.88
CA ASP A 321 4.14 -7.84 15.28
C ASP A 321 4.79 -6.83 16.26
N ARG A 322 5.64 -7.35 17.16
CA ARG A 322 6.52 -6.56 18.03
C ARG A 322 7.88 -7.24 18.13
N VAL A 323 8.94 -6.49 17.89
CA VAL A 323 10.33 -6.97 17.91
C VAL A 323 11.17 -6.06 18.77
N GLU A 324 11.81 -6.61 19.80
CA GLU A 324 12.85 -5.91 20.57
C GLU A 324 14.16 -5.93 19.80
N ASN A 325 14.76 -4.75 19.62
CA ASN A 325 16.02 -4.58 18.88
C ASN A 325 17.22 -4.58 19.83
N ASN A 326 18.41 -4.83 19.28
CA ASN A 326 19.66 -4.88 20.06
C ASN A 326 20.19 -3.49 20.50
N ASP A 327 19.47 -2.41 20.20
CA ASP A 327 19.88 -1.02 20.43
C ASP A 327 18.97 -0.28 21.41
N ARG A 328 18.23 -1.01 22.26
CA ARG A 328 17.25 -0.46 23.24
C ARG A 328 16.07 0.25 22.57
N THR A 329 15.68 -0.21 21.39
CA THR A 329 14.43 0.19 20.73
C THR A 329 13.53 -1.03 20.52
N THR A 330 12.24 -0.78 20.35
CA THR A 330 11.25 -1.78 19.97
C THR A 330 10.60 -1.35 18.66
N THR A 331 10.50 -2.27 17.71
CA THR A 331 9.74 -2.07 16.47
C THR A 331 8.36 -2.72 16.58
N HIS A 332 7.31 -1.92 16.40
CA HIS A 332 5.91 -2.35 16.39
C HIS A 332 5.35 -2.25 14.97
N ARG A 333 4.69 -3.31 14.50
CA ARG A 333 4.02 -3.32 13.20
C ARG A 333 2.51 -3.22 13.37
N TYR A 334 1.92 -2.18 12.81
CA TYR A 334 0.48 -1.94 12.79
C TYR A 334 -0.07 -2.19 11.38
N TYR A 335 -1.26 -2.76 11.33
CA TYR A 335 -1.95 -3.06 10.10
C TYR A 335 -3.42 -2.65 10.19
N GLN A 336 -3.90 -1.92 9.19
CA GLN A 336 -5.30 -1.56 9.05
C GLN A 336 -5.70 -1.49 7.57
N GLU A 337 -6.88 -2.02 7.25
CA GLU A 337 -7.52 -1.87 5.94
C GLU A 337 -8.67 -0.89 6.04
N ASP A 338 -9.08 -0.36 4.89
CA ASP A 338 -10.26 0.48 4.73
C ASP A 338 -10.27 1.73 5.62
N VAL A 339 -9.12 2.34 5.87
CA VAL A 339 -9.01 3.62 6.58
C VAL A 339 -8.33 4.68 5.74
N HIS A 340 -8.61 5.95 5.99
CA HIS A 340 -8.14 7.07 5.16
C HIS A 340 -6.99 7.87 5.78
N ASP A 341 -6.65 7.64 7.05
CA ASP A 341 -5.54 8.31 7.72
C ASP A 341 -4.83 7.40 8.74
N PHE A 342 -3.65 7.83 9.20
CA PHE A 342 -2.84 7.10 10.16
C PHE A 342 -2.20 8.03 11.20
N ALA A 343 -2.54 7.81 12.46
CA ALA A 343 -1.94 8.49 13.61
C ALA A 343 -1.35 7.48 14.60
N TRP A 344 -0.41 7.95 15.42
CA TRP A 344 0.17 7.14 16.48
C TRP A 344 0.60 7.98 17.68
N THR A 345 0.73 7.32 18.82
CA THR A 345 1.14 7.92 20.07
C THR A 345 2.06 7.00 20.86
N THR A 346 2.93 7.60 21.65
CA THR A 346 3.73 6.89 22.64
C THR A 346 4.08 7.79 23.82
N SER A 347 4.16 7.19 24.99
CA SER A 347 4.62 7.81 26.24
C SER A 347 5.02 6.70 27.20
N PRO A 348 6.15 6.81 27.92
CA PRO A 348 6.52 5.84 28.94
C PRO A 348 5.58 5.89 30.15
N ASP A 349 4.82 6.98 30.29
CA ASP A 349 3.96 7.24 31.44
C ASP A 349 2.57 6.58 31.30
N TYR A 350 2.22 6.07 30.11
CA TYR A 350 0.90 5.50 29.87
C TYR A 350 0.57 4.32 30.79
N LEU A 351 -0.61 4.38 31.40
CA LEU A 351 -1.29 3.25 31.98
C LEU A 351 -2.20 2.63 30.92
N GLU A 352 -1.93 1.37 30.56
CA GLU A 352 -2.78 0.63 29.63
C GLU A 352 -3.96 -0.01 30.37
N ARG A 353 -5.16 0.13 29.83
CA ARG A 353 -6.37 -0.56 30.28
C ARG A 353 -7.10 -1.11 29.08
N ASP A 354 -7.73 -2.26 29.25
CA ASP A 354 -8.52 -2.89 28.20
C ASP A 354 -9.95 -3.12 28.69
N ALA A 355 -10.89 -3.02 27.76
CA ALA A 355 -12.28 -3.37 27.97
C ALA A 355 -12.89 -3.89 26.67
N ARG A 356 -14.08 -4.47 26.74
CA ARG A 356 -14.80 -4.95 25.57
C ARG A 356 -16.19 -4.33 25.53
N PHE A 357 -16.62 -3.95 24.33
CA PHE A 357 -18.01 -3.64 24.03
C PHE A 357 -18.69 -4.90 23.52
N GLU A 358 -19.82 -5.23 24.11
CA GLU A 358 -20.68 -6.34 23.69
C GLU A 358 -22.11 -5.84 23.56
N HIS A 359 -22.80 -6.31 22.52
CA HIS A 359 -24.19 -5.96 22.24
C HIS A 359 -24.90 -7.16 21.63
N PRO A 360 -26.21 -7.35 21.86
CA PRO A 360 -26.94 -8.50 21.30
C PRO A 360 -26.97 -8.55 19.77
N VAL A 361 -26.86 -7.40 19.10
CA VAL A 361 -26.98 -7.27 17.63
C VAL A 361 -25.73 -6.65 16.99
N LEU A 362 -25.04 -5.75 17.68
CA LEU A 362 -23.89 -5.05 17.11
C LEU A 362 -22.62 -5.88 17.31
N PRO A 363 -21.64 -5.82 16.38
CA PRO A 363 -20.36 -6.50 16.54
C PRO A 363 -19.65 -6.12 17.84
N ALA A 364 -18.95 -7.09 18.44
CA ALA A 364 -18.10 -6.82 19.60
C ALA A 364 -16.86 -6.02 19.18
N VAL A 365 -16.43 -5.10 20.05
CA VAL A 365 -15.28 -4.23 19.81
C VAL A 365 -14.35 -4.28 21.02
N ASP A 366 -13.07 -4.59 20.78
CA ASP A 366 -12.03 -4.52 21.79
C ASP A 366 -11.54 -3.08 21.95
N MET A 367 -11.63 -2.55 23.17
CA MET A 367 -11.27 -1.17 23.49
C MET A 367 -9.98 -1.15 24.30
N ARG A 368 -8.98 -0.40 23.83
CA ARG A 368 -7.72 -0.16 24.55
C ARG A 368 -7.64 1.30 24.96
N LEU A 369 -7.35 1.59 26.21
CA LEU A 369 -7.18 2.93 26.75
C LEU A 369 -5.72 3.15 27.15
N LEU A 370 -5.10 4.20 26.59
CA LEU A 370 -3.80 4.71 26.99
C LEU A 370 -4.01 5.94 27.88
N LEU A 371 -3.91 5.74 29.19
CA LEU A 371 -4.34 6.71 30.21
C LEU A 371 -3.14 7.39 30.87
N GLN A 372 -3.21 8.70 31.17
CA GLN A 372 -2.18 9.32 32.01
C GLN A 372 -2.37 8.91 33.48
N PRO A 373 -1.27 8.72 34.26
CA PRO A 373 -1.36 8.26 35.65
C PRO A 373 -2.24 9.15 36.55
N GLU A 374 -2.19 10.47 36.37
CA GLU A 374 -3.02 11.43 37.09
C GLU A 374 -4.53 11.24 36.89
N HIS A 375 -4.93 10.58 35.81
CA HIS A 375 -6.31 10.33 35.43
C HIS A 375 -6.72 8.87 35.61
N ALA A 376 -5.93 8.05 36.33
CA ALA A 376 -6.20 6.64 36.55
C ALA A 376 -7.64 6.33 37.00
N GLY A 377 -8.24 7.20 37.83
CA GLY A 377 -9.61 7.07 38.30
C GLY A 377 -10.71 7.42 37.29
N GLN A 378 -10.37 7.84 36.07
CA GLN A 378 -11.30 8.22 35.00
C GLN A 378 -11.46 7.13 33.92
N ALA A 379 -10.75 6.00 34.03
CA ALA A 379 -10.75 4.94 33.02
C ALA A 379 -12.16 4.48 32.62
N GLU A 380 -13.02 4.17 33.60
CA GLU A 380 -14.39 3.71 33.33
C GLU A 380 -15.26 4.78 32.66
N ARG A 381 -15.00 6.07 32.89
CA ARG A 381 -15.74 7.13 32.21
C ARG A 381 -15.42 7.17 30.73
N HIS A 382 -14.15 6.99 30.36
CA HIS A 382 -13.74 6.86 28.96
C HIS A 382 -14.38 5.63 28.32
N PHE A 383 -14.28 4.45 28.95
CA PHE A 383 -14.90 3.24 28.40
C PHE A 383 -16.40 3.34 28.28
N ASN A 384 -17.10 3.86 29.28
CA ASN A 384 -18.55 4.02 29.23
C ASN A 384 -18.97 4.99 28.13
N ALA A 385 -18.28 6.11 27.97
CA ALA A 385 -18.52 7.05 26.87
C ALA A 385 -18.32 6.38 25.50
N THR A 386 -17.23 5.61 25.32
CA THR A 386 -17.01 4.88 24.06
C THR A 386 -18.07 3.80 23.82
N ARG A 387 -18.50 3.05 24.85
CA ARG A 387 -19.62 2.11 24.75
C ARG A 387 -20.94 2.81 24.38
N THR A 388 -21.19 3.99 24.95
CA THR A 388 -22.34 4.83 24.61
C THR A 388 -22.33 5.16 23.12
N THR A 389 -21.20 5.63 22.58
CA THR A 389 -21.09 5.90 21.14
C THR A 389 -21.30 4.64 20.32
N LEU A 390 -20.54 3.57 20.57
CA LEU A 390 -20.62 2.32 19.80
C LEU A 390 -22.04 1.74 19.78
N LYS A 391 -22.77 1.84 20.89
CA LYS A 391 -24.18 1.44 20.98
C LYS A 391 -25.07 2.36 20.14
N TYR A 392 -25.17 3.63 20.51
CA TYR A 392 -26.22 4.49 19.95
C TYR A 392 -25.95 4.88 18.50
N TYR A 393 -24.69 5.15 18.13
CA TYR A 393 -24.34 5.39 16.73
C TYR A 393 -24.50 4.10 15.92
N GLY A 394 -24.13 2.95 16.52
CA GLY A 394 -24.37 1.63 15.96
C GLY A 394 -25.84 1.35 15.62
N GLU A 395 -26.72 1.65 16.56
CA GLU A 395 -28.18 1.47 16.42
C GLU A 395 -28.82 2.48 15.47
N TRP A 396 -28.32 3.73 15.42
CA TRP A 396 -28.93 4.80 14.63
C TRP A 396 -28.41 4.90 13.19
N TYR A 397 -27.14 4.60 12.97
CA TYR A 397 -26.44 4.90 11.71
C TYR A 397 -25.81 3.67 11.06
N GLY A 398 -25.70 2.55 11.78
CA GLY A 398 -25.11 1.30 11.29
C GLY A 398 -23.92 0.86 12.13
N ALA A 399 -23.55 -0.42 12.04
CA ALA A 399 -22.51 -1.00 12.89
C ALA A 399 -21.11 -0.42 12.64
N TYR A 400 -20.34 -0.23 13.71
CA TYR A 400 -18.90 0.07 13.60
C TYR A 400 -18.18 -1.11 12.89
N PRO A 401 -17.44 -0.87 11.80
CA PRO A 401 -16.93 -1.94 10.96
C PRO A 401 -15.68 -2.64 11.52
N TYR A 402 -15.01 -2.03 12.50
CA TYR A 402 -13.75 -2.56 13.03
C TYR A 402 -13.95 -3.27 14.39
N GLY A 403 -13.20 -4.35 14.60
CA GLY A 403 -13.24 -5.11 15.85
C GLY A 403 -12.43 -4.50 17.01
N HIS A 404 -11.83 -3.31 16.84
CA HIS A 404 -10.98 -2.68 17.84
C HIS A 404 -11.05 -1.16 17.79
N ILE A 405 -10.77 -0.49 18.91
CA ILE A 405 -10.63 0.96 19.00
C ILE A 405 -9.66 1.35 20.14
N THR A 406 -8.81 2.34 19.89
CA THR A 406 -7.86 2.86 20.88
C THR A 406 -8.26 4.27 21.34
N ILE A 407 -8.38 4.44 22.65
CA ILE A 407 -8.71 5.69 23.31
C ILE A 407 -7.42 6.24 23.94
N ILE A 408 -7.14 7.51 23.73
CA ILE A 408 -5.97 8.18 24.29
C ILE A 408 -6.41 9.27 25.26
N ASP A 409 -5.90 9.22 26.49
CA ASP A 409 -5.89 10.38 27.37
C ASP A 409 -4.59 11.17 27.15
N PRO A 410 -4.66 12.35 26.53
CA PRO A 410 -3.48 13.11 26.19
C PRO A 410 -2.85 13.75 27.42
N ALA A 411 -1.53 13.94 27.39
CA ALA A 411 -0.81 14.56 28.50
C ALA A 411 -1.36 15.97 28.83
N TYR A 412 -1.33 16.33 30.12
CA TYR A 412 -1.77 17.65 30.58
C TYR A 412 -1.07 18.78 29.81
N GLN A 413 -1.84 19.77 29.35
CA GLN A 413 -1.38 20.91 28.52
C GLN A 413 -0.73 20.56 27.17
N SER A 414 -0.86 19.31 26.70
CA SER A 414 -0.45 18.97 25.33
C SER A 414 -1.27 19.73 24.29
N GLY A 415 -2.54 20.03 24.59
CA GLY A 415 -3.47 20.54 23.60
C GLY A 415 -3.85 19.51 22.54
N ALA A 416 -3.44 18.24 22.68
CA ALA A 416 -3.78 17.13 21.79
C ALA A 416 -5.02 16.36 22.25
N GLY A 417 -6.02 17.06 22.78
CA GLY A 417 -7.30 16.44 23.16
C GLY A 417 -8.39 16.86 22.20
N GLY A 418 -9.33 15.95 21.94
CA GLY A 418 -10.42 16.19 21.00
C GLY A 418 -9.94 16.08 19.55
N MET A 419 -9.43 14.91 19.17
CA MET A 419 -8.98 14.61 17.81
C MET A 419 -9.31 13.17 17.43
N GLU A 420 -9.74 12.99 16.20
CA GLU A 420 -10.35 11.83 15.60
C GLU A 420 -9.48 11.26 14.47
N TYR A 421 -8.90 10.08 14.68
CA TYR A 421 -8.26 9.33 13.61
C TYR A 421 -8.90 7.94 13.50
N PRO A 422 -8.79 7.25 12.36
CA PRO A 422 -9.47 5.97 12.20
C PRO A 422 -8.92 4.98 13.23
N THR A 423 -9.82 4.33 13.98
CA THR A 423 -9.54 3.35 15.05
C THR A 423 -8.76 3.89 16.27
N ILE A 424 -8.40 5.17 16.29
CA ILE A 424 -7.64 5.78 17.39
C ILE A 424 -8.00 7.24 17.58
N PHE A 425 -8.38 7.65 18.79
CA PHE A 425 -8.79 9.03 19.03
C PHE A 425 -8.34 9.53 20.41
N THR A 426 -8.25 10.84 20.55
CA THR A 426 -7.85 11.50 21.80
C THR A 426 -9.08 11.99 22.55
N ALA A 427 -9.34 11.40 23.71
CA ALA A 427 -10.35 11.88 24.62
C ALA A 427 -9.87 13.14 25.38
N GLY A 428 -10.68 13.62 26.32
CA GLY A 428 -10.27 14.70 27.21
C GLY A 428 -10.85 14.52 28.60
N THR A 429 -10.00 14.61 29.62
CA THR A 429 -10.43 14.74 31.01
C THR A 429 -9.56 15.74 31.76
N ARG A 430 -9.91 16.02 33.02
CA ARG A 430 -9.18 16.96 33.89
C ARG A 430 -9.13 16.42 35.31
N TRP A 431 -8.14 16.88 36.07
CA TRP A 431 -8.06 16.59 37.50
C TRP A 431 -9.35 17.00 38.21
N LEU A 432 -9.80 16.14 39.13
CA LEU A 432 -10.99 16.34 39.94
C LEU A 432 -12.28 16.49 39.11
N ALA A 433 -12.37 15.91 37.91
CA ALA A 433 -13.62 15.94 37.11
C ALA A 433 -14.82 15.43 37.94
N PRO A 434 -15.80 16.30 38.27
CA PRO A 434 -16.89 15.92 39.17
C PRO A 434 -17.85 14.90 38.54
N PRO A 435 -18.61 14.15 39.36
CA PRO A 435 -19.77 13.40 38.88
C PRO A 435 -20.85 14.36 38.36
N HIS A 436 -21.67 13.89 37.42
CA HIS A 436 -22.74 14.68 36.77
C HIS A 436 -22.26 15.96 36.06
N VAL A 437 -20.97 15.99 35.69
CA VAL A 437 -20.39 16.99 34.79
C VAL A 437 -19.82 16.22 33.61
N THR A 438 -20.52 16.27 32.48
CA THR A 438 -20.31 15.37 31.34
C THR A 438 -19.26 15.88 30.37
N THR A 439 -18.39 16.82 30.75
CA THR A 439 -17.33 17.29 29.85
C THR A 439 -16.42 16.14 29.36
N PRO A 440 -15.97 15.19 30.21
CA PRO A 440 -15.18 14.05 29.74
C PRO A 440 -15.95 13.11 28.80
N GLU A 441 -17.19 12.79 29.15
CA GLU A 441 -18.07 11.94 28.33
C GLU A 441 -18.40 12.63 27.01
N GLY A 442 -18.72 13.91 27.01
CA GLY A 442 -19.07 14.68 25.83
C GLY A 442 -17.94 14.72 24.80
N VAL A 443 -16.69 14.97 25.24
CA VAL A 443 -15.52 14.92 24.35
C VAL A 443 -15.28 13.48 23.88
N THR A 444 -15.30 12.50 24.78
CA THR A 444 -15.04 11.09 24.41
C THR A 444 -16.11 10.55 23.44
N VAL A 445 -17.39 10.91 23.64
CA VAL A 445 -18.50 10.54 22.75
C VAL A 445 -18.34 11.22 21.39
N HIS A 446 -17.96 12.50 21.37
CA HIS A 446 -17.69 13.26 20.15
C HIS A 446 -16.57 12.63 19.34
N GLU A 447 -15.40 12.43 19.93
CA GLU A 447 -14.25 11.84 19.22
C GLU A 447 -14.47 10.40 18.77
N ALA A 448 -15.17 9.60 19.58
CA ALA A 448 -15.59 8.27 19.17
C ALA A 448 -16.66 8.34 18.06
N GLY A 449 -17.50 9.37 18.04
CA GLY A 449 -18.58 9.54 17.07
C GLY A 449 -18.07 9.85 15.67
N HIS A 450 -16.93 10.53 15.57
CA HIS A 450 -16.19 10.70 14.32
C HIS A 450 -15.75 9.37 13.70
N GLN A 451 -15.69 8.27 14.44
CA GLN A 451 -15.48 6.95 13.82
C GLN A 451 -16.57 6.56 12.82
N PHE A 452 -17.73 7.21 12.87
CA PHE A 452 -18.83 7.01 11.93
C PHE A 452 -18.87 8.11 10.85
N TRP A 453 -18.84 9.38 11.26
CA TRP A 453 -18.94 10.51 10.32
C TRP A 453 -17.63 10.70 9.53
N TYR A 454 -16.55 11.14 10.16
CA TYR A 454 -15.21 11.13 9.57
C TYR A 454 -14.79 9.74 9.04
N GLY A 455 -14.94 8.69 9.85
CA GLY A 455 -14.30 7.39 9.62
C GLY A 455 -14.99 6.44 8.64
N ILE A 456 -16.33 6.43 8.58
CA ILE A 456 -17.11 5.55 7.66
C ILE A 456 -17.65 6.38 6.50
N VAL A 457 -18.23 7.57 6.78
CA VAL A 457 -18.76 8.42 5.70
C VAL A 457 -17.62 9.06 4.91
N GLY A 458 -16.51 9.46 5.55
CA GLY A 458 -15.30 9.88 4.85
C GLY A 458 -15.48 11.15 4.02
N ASN A 459 -16.27 12.11 4.49
CA ASN A 459 -16.52 13.37 3.77
C ASN A 459 -15.24 14.22 3.64
N ASN A 460 -15.25 15.16 2.69
CA ASN A 460 -14.15 16.10 2.50
C ASN A 460 -14.17 17.18 3.59
N GLU A 461 -13.70 16.87 4.79
CA GLU A 461 -13.74 17.82 5.92
C GLU A 461 -12.90 19.07 5.72
N PHE A 462 -11.95 19.06 4.79
CA PHE A 462 -11.22 20.27 4.46
C PHE A 462 -12.16 21.35 3.90
N GLU A 463 -13.19 20.94 3.14
CA GLU A 463 -14.15 21.82 2.48
C GLU A 463 -15.52 21.78 3.17
N ASP A 464 -15.96 20.61 3.62
CA ASP A 464 -17.28 20.34 4.17
C ASP A 464 -17.22 19.85 5.62
N ALA A 465 -16.35 20.44 6.45
CA ALA A 465 -16.20 20.08 7.87
C ALA A 465 -17.53 20.04 8.63
N TRP A 466 -18.49 20.88 8.23
CA TRP A 466 -19.82 20.92 8.84
C TRP A 466 -20.57 19.58 8.74
N MET A 467 -20.28 18.76 7.73
CA MET A 467 -20.93 17.45 7.55
C MET A 467 -20.45 16.45 8.59
N ASP A 468 -19.20 16.53 9.00
CA ASP A 468 -18.66 15.67 10.04
C ASP A 468 -18.94 16.29 11.41
N GLU A 469 -18.28 17.41 11.73
CA GLU A 469 -18.35 18.05 13.05
C GLU A 469 -19.76 18.45 13.49
N GLY A 470 -20.58 18.88 12.54
CA GLY A 470 -21.94 19.33 12.80
C GLY A 470 -22.91 18.18 13.06
N PHE A 471 -22.89 17.15 12.21
CA PHE A 471 -23.70 15.94 12.41
C PHE A 471 -23.22 15.17 13.63
N ASN A 472 -21.90 15.13 13.85
CA ASN A 472 -21.32 14.50 15.01
C ASN A 472 -21.70 15.26 16.29
N THR A 473 -21.64 16.60 16.31
CA THR A 473 -22.12 17.40 17.46
C THR A 473 -23.58 17.08 17.82
N PHE A 474 -24.46 16.99 16.81
CA PHE A 474 -25.86 16.61 17.03
C PHE A 474 -26.00 15.20 17.60
N SER A 475 -25.25 14.25 17.04
CA SER A 475 -25.26 12.84 17.46
C SER A 475 -24.72 12.68 18.89
N THR A 476 -23.65 13.41 19.22
CA THR A 476 -23.06 13.50 20.57
C THR A 476 -24.09 14.00 21.56
N ALA A 477 -24.76 15.12 21.25
CA ALA A 477 -25.78 15.69 22.13
C ALA A 477 -26.93 14.72 22.40
N ARG A 478 -27.32 13.92 21.40
CA ARG A 478 -28.32 12.85 21.55
C ARG A 478 -27.82 11.74 22.46
N ALA A 479 -26.66 11.15 22.14
CA ALA A 479 -26.14 10.01 22.87
C ALA A 479 -25.81 10.34 24.34
N VAL A 480 -25.32 11.55 24.60
CA VAL A 480 -25.05 12.01 25.97
C VAL A 480 -26.34 12.15 26.79
N ALA A 481 -27.41 12.69 26.20
CA ALA A 481 -28.69 12.87 26.88
C ALA A 481 -29.37 11.53 27.25
N GLU A 482 -29.17 10.49 26.45
CA GLU A 482 -29.72 9.15 26.73
C GLU A 482 -29.14 8.49 28.00
N VAL A 483 -27.92 8.86 28.41
CA VAL A 483 -27.16 8.12 29.44
C VAL A 483 -26.75 8.97 30.63
N TYR A 484 -26.45 10.25 30.42
CA TYR A 484 -25.74 11.06 31.42
C TYR A 484 -26.56 12.22 31.99
N ASP A 485 -27.86 12.25 31.75
CA ASP A 485 -28.77 13.21 32.37
C ASP A 485 -29.11 12.82 33.83
N PRO A 486 -29.23 13.81 34.75
CA PRO A 486 -28.99 15.23 34.55
C PRO A 486 -27.48 15.58 34.55
N ASN A 487 -27.12 16.52 33.67
CA ASN A 487 -25.81 17.19 33.65
C ASN A 487 -25.91 18.61 34.22
N TYR A 488 -24.90 19.05 34.98
CA TYR A 488 -24.92 20.36 35.64
C TYR A 488 -23.83 21.31 35.13
N LEU A 489 -24.09 22.61 35.22
CA LEU A 489 -23.08 23.62 34.97
C LEU A 489 -21.93 23.49 35.98
N ALA A 490 -20.71 23.42 35.47
CA ALA A 490 -19.51 23.47 36.29
C ALA A 490 -18.55 24.53 35.79
N LEU A 491 -18.10 25.39 36.70
CA LEU A 491 -17.02 26.35 36.45
C LEU A 491 -15.79 25.91 37.23
N ARG A 492 -14.60 26.16 36.67
CA ARG A 492 -13.34 25.86 37.34
C ARG A 492 -12.62 27.14 37.73
N TYR A 493 -12.23 27.24 39.00
CA TYR A 493 -11.52 28.37 39.59
C TYR A 493 -10.02 28.07 39.72
N PHE A 494 -9.22 29.10 40.06
CA PHE A 494 -7.77 28.99 40.28
C PHE A 494 -7.01 28.41 39.09
N GLY A 495 -7.11 29.06 37.93
CA GLY A 495 -6.45 28.61 36.71
C GLY A 495 -7.02 27.31 36.14
N GLY A 496 -8.24 26.93 36.52
CA GLY A 496 -8.91 25.73 36.00
C GLY A 496 -8.76 24.47 36.87
N PHE A 497 -8.15 24.59 38.05
CA PHE A 497 -7.84 23.43 38.89
C PHE A 497 -9.05 22.92 39.67
N ILE A 498 -9.74 23.80 40.41
CA ILE A 498 -10.83 23.41 41.32
C ILE A 498 -12.17 23.60 40.62
N PRO A 499 -12.97 22.53 40.39
CA PRO A 499 -14.32 22.66 39.87
C PRO A 499 -15.32 23.03 40.98
N TRP A 500 -16.31 23.84 40.61
CA TRP A 500 -17.51 24.13 41.37
C TRP A 500 -18.73 23.79 40.52
N VAL A 501 -19.64 22.98 41.06
CA VAL A 501 -20.82 22.50 40.35
C VAL A 501 -22.07 23.23 40.85
N PHE A 502 -22.77 23.89 39.94
CA PHE A 502 -24.05 24.57 40.19
C PHE A 502 -25.19 23.58 39.96
N ARG A 503 -25.53 22.83 41.01
CA ARG A 503 -26.53 21.73 40.95
C ARG A 503 -27.98 22.22 40.69
N ASP A 504 -28.21 23.51 40.84
CA ASP A 504 -29.43 24.23 40.53
C ASP A 504 -29.56 24.57 39.04
N ILE A 505 -28.46 24.44 38.27
CA ILE A 505 -28.42 24.75 36.83
C ILE A 505 -28.16 23.45 36.06
N ALA A 506 -29.25 22.75 35.73
CA ALA A 506 -29.20 21.61 34.83
C ALA A 506 -29.04 22.08 33.37
N LEU A 507 -28.15 21.44 32.63
CA LEU A 507 -27.90 21.71 31.21
C LEU A 507 -28.74 20.75 30.36
N GLY A 508 -29.41 21.30 29.34
CA GLY A 508 -30.27 20.54 28.44
C GLY A 508 -29.62 20.25 27.10
N ARG A 509 -30.03 19.15 26.48
CA ARG A 509 -29.63 18.81 25.10
C ARG A 509 -29.98 19.91 24.10
N GLU A 510 -31.21 20.41 24.15
CA GLU A 510 -31.77 21.35 23.18
C GLU A 510 -31.02 22.68 23.09
N THR A 511 -30.41 23.10 24.20
CA THR A 511 -29.76 24.38 24.38
C THR A 511 -28.25 24.24 24.46
N GLU A 512 -27.74 23.53 25.45
CA GLU A 512 -26.29 23.42 25.70
C GLU A 512 -25.65 22.33 24.85
N GLY A 513 -26.28 21.16 24.76
CA GLY A 513 -25.78 20.03 23.95
C GLY A 513 -25.63 20.39 22.47
N ASN A 514 -26.69 20.98 21.88
CA ASN A 514 -26.69 21.46 20.50
C ASN A 514 -26.06 22.87 20.33
N ARG A 515 -25.39 23.40 21.37
CA ARG A 515 -24.56 24.62 21.30
C ARG A 515 -25.29 25.89 20.82
N LEU A 516 -26.53 26.11 21.27
CA LEU A 516 -27.37 27.27 20.90
C LEU A 516 -26.69 28.63 21.15
N ALA A 517 -25.97 28.76 22.26
CA ALA A 517 -25.26 29.99 22.62
C ALA A 517 -24.18 30.36 21.58
N GLY A 518 -23.43 29.37 21.08
CA GLY A 518 -22.39 29.58 20.08
C GLY A 518 -22.96 29.96 18.71
N TYR A 519 -24.08 29.34 18.30
CA TYR A 519 -24.77 29.74 17.07
C TYR A 519 -25.26 31.19 17.11
N ARG A 520 -25.85 31.65 18.23
CA ARG A 520 -26.41 33.02 18.33
C ARG A 520 -25.39 34.12 18.05
N ARG A 521 -24.12 33.87 18.38
CA ARG A 521 -23.02 34.83 18.15
C ARG A 521 -22.75 35.05 16.65
N ASP A 522 -22.81 33.98 15.86
CA ASP A 522 -22.26 33.95 14.48
C ASP A 522 -23.31 33.56 13.42
N ALA A 523 -24.60 33.55 13.78
CA ALA A 523 -25.68 33.00 12.96
C ALA A 523 -25.76 33.54 11.52
N LYS A 524 -25.34 34.80 11.32
CA LYS A 524 -25.42 35.54 10.05
C LYS A 524 -24.09 35.68 9.31
N SER A 525 -22.99 35.13 9.84
CA SER A 525 -21.65 35.48 9.36
C SER A 525 -21.26 34.75 8.06
N ASP A 526 -21.41 33.42 7.99
CA ASP A 526 -21.21 32.66 6.74
C ASP A 526 -22.32 31.63 6.47
N ALA A 527 -22.42 31.25 5.20
CA ALA A 527 -23.24 30.13 4.75
C ALA A 527 -22.55 28.80 5.07
N GLN A 528 -23.31 27.80 5.50
CA GLN A 528 -22.79 26.48 5.86
C GLN A 528 -22.19 25.75 4.64
N SER A 529 -22.70 26.02 3.43
CA SER A 529 -22.18 25.46 2.18
C SER A 529 -20.93 26.17 1.65
N THR A 530 -20.40 27.19 2.33
CA THR A 530 -19.12 27.78 1.95
C THR A 530 -18.02 26.79 2.32
N PRO A 531 -17.04 26.50 1.43
CA PRO A 531 -15.91 25.65 1.78
C PRO A 531 -15.21 26.13 3.05
N THR A 532 -14.93 25.21 3.97
CA THR A 532 -14.54 25.49 5.36
C THR A 532 -13.26 26.33 5.43
N TYR A 533 -12.29 26.07 4.56
CA TYR A 533 -11.06 26.86 4.44
C TYR A 533 -11.29 28.33 4.02
N ARG A 534 -12.50 28.71 3.59
CA ARG A 534 -12.89 30.08 3.22
C ARG A 534 -13.76 30.77 4.28
N TYR A 535 -14.12 30.10 5.37
CA TYR A 535 -14.87 30.75 6.45
C TYR A 535 -14.09 31.91 7.04
N PHE A 536 -14.80 32.93 7.55
CA PHE A 536 -14.16 33.94 8.38
C PHE A 536 -13.54 33.25 9.63
N PRO A 537 -12.27 33.49 9.98
CA PRO A 537 -11.60 32.69 11.01
C PRO A 537 -12.33 32.63 12.36
N ALA A 538 -13.04 33.69 12.75
CA ALA A 538 -13.77 33.73 14.02
C ALA A 538 -15.09 32.93 14.01
N THR A 539 -15.59 32.52 12.84
CA THR A 539 -16.92 31.89 12.67
C THR A 539 -16.83 30.41 12.34
N GLY A 540 -15.66 29.93 11.89
CA GLY A 540 -15.47 28.55 11.42
C GLY A 540 -16.01 27.50 12.39
N GLY A 541 -15.62 27.55 13.67
CA GLY A 541 -16.14 26.63 14.69
C GLY A 541 -17.64 26.80 14.99
N SER A 542 -18.17 28.02 14.94
CA SER A 542 -19.60 28.22 15.21
C SER A 542 -20.49 27.69 14.08
N ILE A 543 -20.02 27.76 12.84
CA ILE A 543 -20.76 27.31 11.67
C ILE A 543 -20.64 25.80 11.53
N THR A 544 -19.41 25.29 11.59
CA THR A 544 -19.07 23.88 11.44
C THR A 544 -19.77 23.00 12.47
N TYR A 545 -19.78 23.42 13.74
CA TYR A 545 -20.36 22.61 14.82
C TYR A 545 -21.80 23.03 15.13
N ASN A 546 -22.02 24.31 15.46
CA ASN A 546 -23.25 24.72 16.14
C ASN A 546 -24.43 24.89 15.19
N LYS A 547 -24.20 25.53 14.03
CA LYS A 547 -25.27 25.83 13.06
C LYS A 547 -25.88 24.55 12.50
N THR A 548 -25.03 23.58 12.13
CA THR A 548 -25.46 22.28 11.65
C THR A 548 -26.18 21.48 12.73
N ALA A 549 -25.63 21.40 13.94
CA ALA A 549 -26.26 20.62 15.01
C ALA A 549 -27.67 21.14 15.35
N LEU A 550 -27.85 22.46 15.41
CA LEU A 550 -29.17 23.07 15.62
C LEU A 550 -30.12 22.85 14.46
N PHE A 551 -29.62 22.92 13.22
CA PHE A 551 -30.41 22.62 12.04
C PHE A 551 -30.93 21.17 12.07
N GLN A 552 -30.04 20.20 12.34
CA GLN A 552 -30.42 18.79 12.47
C GLN A 552 -31.40 18.57 13.63
N ASN A 553 -31.16 19.23 14.76
CA ASN A 553 -32.07 19.15 15.88
C ASN A 553 -33.46 19.71 15.56
N ARG A 554 -33.56 20.78 14.77
CA ARG A 554 -34.85 21.28 14.27
C ARG A 554 -35.49 20.31 13.29
N LEU A 555 -34.73 19.71 12.37
CA LEU A 555 -35.26 18.70 11.44
C LEU A 555 -35.82 17.47 12.17
N ALA A 556 -35.16 17.02 13.23
CA ALA A 556 -35.62 15.88 14.03
C ALA A 556 -36.91 16.16 14.80
N HIS A 557 -37.18 17.42 15.15
CA HIS A 557 -38.38 17.85 15.89
C HIS A 557 -39.50 18.39 14.99
N ALA A 558 -39.18 18.84 13.78
CA ALA A 558 -40.17 19.00 12.73
C ALA A 558 -40.62 17.59 12.37
N GLY A 559 -41.92 17.28 12.44
CA GLY A 559 -42.46 16.00 11.99
C GLY A 559 -42.31 15.83 10.47
N TYR A 560 -41.08 15.82 9.96
CA TYR A 560 -40.74 15.59 8.58
C TYR A 560 -41.07 14.12 8.31
N VAL A 561 -42.31 13.90 7.87
CA VAL A 561 -42.68 12.66 7.22
C VAL A 561 -41.76 12.59 6.00
N ALA A 562 -40.79 11.68 6.03
CA ALA A 562 -39.97 11.39 4.87
C ALA A 562 -40.92 11.26 3.67
N ARG A 563 -40.58 11.89 2.55
CA ARG A 563 -41.23 11.51 1.30
C ARG A 563 -41.13 9.98 1.19
N PRO A 564 -42.17 9.29 0.70
CA PRO A 564 -42.14 7.83 0.56
C PRO A 564 -40.83 7.39 -0.09
N GLU A 565 -40.30 6.23 0.34
CA GLU A 565 -39.02 5.72 -0.12
C GLU A 565 -38.87 5.91 -1.63
N PRO A 566 -37.74 6.46 -2.11
CA PRO A 566 -37.49 6.55 -3.53
C PRO A 566 -37.53 5.13 -4.11
N THR A 567 -38.57 4.82 -4.89
CA THR A 567 -38.59 3.64 -5.74
C THR A 567 -37.55 3.83 -6.81
N TRP A 568 -36.40 3.19 -6.63
CA TRP A 568 -35.38 3.10 -7.67
C TRP A 568 -36.02 2.40 -8.87
N PRO A 569 -35.92 2.95 -10.10
CA PRO A 569 -36.38 2.22 -11.27
C PRO A 569 -35.55 0.94 -11.38
N ASP A 570 -36.22 -0.20 -11.59
CA ASP A 570 -35.57 -1.46 -11.93
C ASP A 570 -34.67 -1.21 -13.16
N SER A 571 -33.38 -1.06 -12.89
CA SER A 571 -32.37 -0.82 -13.90
C SER A 571 -31.44 -2.03 -13.90
N PRO A 572 -31.54 -2.91 -14.91
CA PRO A 572 -30.62 -4.03 -15.08
C PRO A 572 -29.14 -3.59 -15.15
N ALA A 573 -28.88 -2.30 -15.38
CA ALA A 573 -27.53 -1.74 -15.39
C ALA A 573 -26.94 -1.53 -13.98
N ALA A 574 -27.78 -1.37 -12.94
CA ALA A 574 -27.30 -1.25 -11.56
C ALA A 574 -26.91 -2.62 -10.96
N ASP A 575 -27.58 -3.69 -11.36
CA ASP A 575 -27.26 -5.07 -10.95
C ASP A 575 -26.06 -5.68 -11.72
N ALA A 576 -25.57 -4.98 -12.75
CA ALA A 576 -24.47 -5.41 -13.60
C ALA A 576 -23.14 -4.70 -13.32
N ILE A 577 -23.11 -3.77 -12.37
CA ILE A 577 -21.89 -3.18 -11.77
C ILE A 577 -21.56 -3.98 -10.52
#